data_AF-T0ZHF3-F1
#
_entry.id   AF-T0ZHF3-F1
#
_cell.length_a   1.000
_cell.length_b   1.000
_cell.length_c   1.000
_cell.angle_alpha   90.00
_cell.angle_beta   90.00
_cell.angle_gamma   90.00
#
_symmetry.space_group_name_H-M   'P 1'
#
loop_
_entity.id
_entity.type
_entity.pdbx_description
1 polymer ?
#
loop_
_entity_poly.entity_id
_entity_poly.type
_entity_poly.pdbx_seq_one_letter_code
_entity_poly.pdbx_strand_id
1 'polypeptide(L)' 'LGLDGGEGPAVVEARGFGAAVARATGLPVSFSDERFTTRQAERSLIDQGVSRRRRREVGDRVAAALLLQGVLAAGTPS' A
#
# COMPACT_ATOMS: atom_id res chain seq x y z
N LEU A 1 -3.16 8.02 7.05
CA LEU A 1 -2.70 9.34 7.45
C LEU A 1 -3.21 10.22 6.34
N GLY A 2 -4.26 10.97 6.67
CA GLY A 2 -4.51 12.18 5.91
C GLY A 2 -3.24 13.04 6.01
N LEU A 3 -3.06 13.93 5.04
CA LEU A 3 -1.85 14.74 4.88
C LEU A 3 -1.60 15.74 6.03
N ASP A 4 -2.32 15.59 7.15
CA ASP A 4 -2.42 16.54 8.25
C ASP A 4 -2.11 15.88 9.63
N GLY A 5 -1.49 14.70 9.65
CA GLY A 5 -1.06 14.03 10.89
C GLY A 5 -2.15 13.26 11.65
N GLY A 6 -3.41 13.31 11.19
CA GLY A 6 -4.52 12.53 11.73
C GLY A 6 -4.76 11.21 10.98
N GLU A 7 -5.20 10.18 11.72
CA GLU A 7 -5.73 8.94 11.13
C GLU A 7 -7.02 9.26 10.35
N GLY A 8 -6.94 9.27 9.02
CA GLY A 8 -8.12 9.48 8.16
C GLY A 8 -9.14 8.34 8.28
N PRO A 9 -10.39 8.52 7.81
CA PRO A 9 -11.48 7.56 7.97
C PRO A 9 -11.13 6.11 7.58
N ALA A 10 -10.39 5.94 6.48
CA ALA A 10 -9.93 4.64 6.01
C ALA A 10 -8.99 3.91 6.99
N VAL A 11 -8.21 4.65 7.80
CA VAL A 11 -7.33 4.07 8.82
C VAL A 11 -8.16 3.52 9.97
N VAL A 12 -9.19 4.27 10.38
CA VAL A 12 -10.11 3.87 11.45
C VAL A 12 -10.87 2.61 11.05
N GLU A 13 -11.38 2.56 9.82
CA GLU A 13 -12.05 1.37 9.28
C GLU A 13 -11.11 0.16 9.23
N ALA A 14 -9.89 0.34 8.70
CA ALA A 14 -8.90 -0.75 8.64
C ALA A 14 -8.59 -1.29 10.04
N ARG A 15 -8.39 -0.42 11.04
CA ARG A 15 -8.16 -0.83 12.44
C ARG A 15 -9.36 -1.59 13.02
N GLY A 16 -10.58 -1.11 12.76
CA GLY A 16 -11.81 -1.76 13.19
C GLY A 16 -11.94 -3.18 12.63
N PHE A 17 -11.64 -3.35 11.34
CA PHE A 17 -11.63 -4.65 10.68
C PHE A 17 -10.56 -5.58 11.26
N GLY A 18 -9.31 -5.11 11.40
CA GLY A 18 -8.24 -5.92 11.97
C GLY A 18 -8.51 -6.36 13.41
N ALA A 19 -9.15 -5.51 14.22
CA ALA A 19 -9.59 -5.89 15.57
C ALA A 19 -10.66 -7.00 15.55
N ALA A 20 -11.59 -6.97 14.58
CA ALA A 20 -12.58 -8.04 14.41
C ALA A 20 -11.92 -9.37 14.02
N VAL A 21 -10.94 -9.33 13.10
CA VAL A 21 -10.17 -10.51 12.68
C VAL A 21 -9.36 -11.10 13.83
N ALA A 22 -8.68 -10.27 14.62
CA ALA A 22 -7.93 -10.71 15.80
C ALA A 22 -8.84 -11.42 16.82
N ARG A 23 -10.03 -10.88 17.08
CA ARG A 23 -11.01 -11.52 17.97
C ARG A 23 -11.53 -12.85 17.43
N ALA A 24 -11.79 -12.93 16.12
CA ALA A 24 -12.35 -14.12 15.50
C ALA A 24 -11.34 -15.28 15.41
N THR A 25 -10.06 -14.97 15.27
CA THR A 25 -9.00 -15.97 15.00
C THR A 25 -8.11 -16.25 16.22
N GLY A 26 -8.05 -15.34 17.18
CA GLY A 26 -7.09 -15.41 18.29
C GLY A 26 -5.64 -15.17 17.88
N LEU A 27 -5.39 -14.76 16.62
CA LEU A 27 -4.05 -14.56 16.08
C LEU A 27 -3.66 -13.08 16.09
N PRO A 28 -2.34 -12.78 16.19
CA PRO A 28 -1.84 -11.42 16.04
C PRO A 28 -2.17 -10.84 14.65
N VAL A 29 -2.62 -9.58 14.62
CA VAL A 29 -2.88 -8.84 13.38
C VAL A 29 -1.89 -7.68 13.28
N SER A 30 -1.22 -7.59 12.14
CA SER A 30 -0.27 -6.51 11.80
C SER A 30 -0.86 -5.63 10.72
N PHE A 31 -0.63 -4.32 10.80
CA PHE A 31 -1.05 -3.36 9.77
C PHE A 31 0.18 -2.87 9.00
N SER A 32 0.10 -2.89 7.68
CA SER A 32 1.11 -2.31 6.80
C SER A 32 0.52 -1.09 6.07
N ASP A 33 1.29 -0.01 5.97
CA ASP A 33 0.84 1.20 5.28
C ASP A 33 1.12 1.08 3.78
N GLU A 34 0.09 0.78 2.99
CA GLU A 34 0.17 0.71 1.51
C GLU A 34 0.03 2.08 0.83
N ARG A 35 -0.09 3.16 1.63
CA ARG A 35 -0.10 4.51 1.08
C ARG A 35 1.14 4.64 0.22
N PHE A 36 0.94 5.11 -1.00
CA PHE A 36 1.96 5.35 -2.00
C PHE A 36 2.26 4.26 -3.01
N THR A 37 1.57 3.12 -3.13
CA THR A 37 1.88 2.23 -4.28
C THR A 37 1.52 2.86 -5.63
N THR A 38 0.37 3.52 -5.76
CA THR A 38 0.03 4.26 -7.00
C THR A 38 0.92 5.48 -7.21
N ARG A 39 1.21 6.25 -6.15
CA ARG A 39 2.09 7.45 -6.25
C ARG A 39 3.56 7.08 -6.48
N GLN A 40 4.07 6.01 -5.86
CA GLN A 40 5.41 5.47 -6.12
C GLN A 40 5.49 4.88 -7.51
N ALA A 41 4.47 4.16 -7.97
CA ALA A 41 4.42 3.66 -9.34
C ALA A 41 4.47 4.82 -10.34
N GLU A 42 3.64 5.85 -10.15
CA GLU A 42 3.64 7.03 -11.00
C GLU A 42 4.98 7.76 -10.96
N ARG A 43 5.59 7.92 -9.77
CA ARG A 43 6.89 8.56 -9.60
C ARG A 43 8.01 7.76 -10.27
N SER A 44 8.07 6.45 -10.06
CA SER A 44 9.04 5.55 -10.67
C SER A 44 8.97 5.61 -12.21
N LEU A 45 7.76 5.63 -12.76
CA LEU A 45 7.55 5.76 -14.20
C LEU A 45 7.93 7.15 -14.75
N ILE A 46 7.75 8.23 -13.96
CA ILE A 46 8.23 9.58 -14.30
C ILE A 46 9.76 9.60 -14.33
N ASP A 47 10.40 9.06 -13.30
CA ASP A 47 11.86 9.03 -13.16
C ASP A 47 12.51 8.18 -14.26
N GLN A 48 11.81 7.16 -14.78
CA GLN A 48 12.21 6.36 -15.95
C GLN A 48 11.90 7.03 -17.30
N GLY A 49 11.37 8.26 -17.33
CA GLY A 49 11.06 8.98 -18.57
C GLY A 49 9.89 8.40 -19.37
N VAL A 50 9.06 7.54 -18.77
CA VAL A 50 7.91 6.93 -19.47
C VAL A 50 6.88 7.99 -19.80
N SER A 51 6.44 8.07 -21.05
CA SER A 51 5.47 9.09 -21.49
C SER A 51 4.13 9.00 -20.74
N ARG A 52 3.45 10.13 -20.54
CA ARG A 52 2.14 10.19 -19.84
C ARG A 52 1.13 9.16 -20.36
N ARG A 53 1.05 8.98 -21.69
CA ARG A 53 0.17 7.98 -22.31
C ARG A 53 0.54 6.57 -21.85
N ARG A 54 1.82 6.21 -21.94
CA ARG A 54 2.28 4.88 -21.56
C ARG A 54 2.18 4.64 -20.05
N ARG A 55 2.33 5.66 -19.21
CA ARG A 55 2.13 5.57 -17.76
C ARG A 55 0.69 5.15 -17.39
N ARG A 56 -0.31 5.63 -18.12
CA ARG A 56 -1.72 5.20 -17.93
C ARG A 56 -1.93 3.73 -18.30
N GLU A 57 -1.16 3.20 -19.24
CA GLU A 57 -1.27 1.80 -19.69
C GLU A 57 -0.54 0.84 -18.75
N VAL A 58 0.55 1.26 -18.11
CA VAL A 58 1.42 0.37 -17.29
C VAL A 58 1.36 0.64 -15.78
N GLY A 59 0.74 1.74 -15.35
CA GLY A 59 0.71 2.18 -13.95
C GLY A 59 0.18 1.13 -12.99
N ASP A 60 -0.95 0.50 -13.31
CA ASP A 60 -1.57 -0.52 -12.46
C ASP A 60 -0.67 -1.75 -12.26
N ARG A 61 0.05 -2.16 -13.31
CA ARG A 61 0.99 -3.29 -13.21
C ARG A 61 2.16 -2.97 -12.29
N VAL A 62 2.69 -1.75 -12.38
CA VAL A 62 3.78 -1.29 -11.50
C VAL A 62 3.29 -1.15 -10.06
N ALA A 63 2.09 -0.62 -9.83
CA ALA A 63 1.51 -0.53 -8.50
C ALA A 63 1.30 -1.92 -7.86
N ALA A 64 0.80 -2.89 -8.63
CA ALA A 64 0.65 -4.27 -8.18
C ALA A 64 1.99 -4.94 -7.83
N ALA A 65 3.04 -4.70 -8.64
CA ALA A 65 4.37 -5.20 -8.36
C ALA A 65 4.96 -4.61 -7.07
N LEU A 66 4.80 -3.30 -6.85
CA LEU A 66 5.25 -2.63 -5.63
C LEU A 66 4.49 -3.08 -4.38
N LEU A 67 3.19 -3.33 -4.50
CA LEU A 67 2.38 -3.92 -3.42
C LEU A 67 2.93 -5.29 -3.02
N LEU A 68 3.11 -6.18 -4.01
CA LEU A 68 3.66 -7.51 -3.78
C LEU A 68 5.05 -7.44 -3.15
N GLN A 69 5.91 -6.54 -3.64
CA GLN A 69 7.26 -6.36 -3.11
C GLN A 69 7.24 -5.86 -1.65
N GLY A 70 6.32 -4.95 -1.30
CA GLY A 70 6.13 -4.50 0.08
C GLY A 70 5.70 -5.63 1.02
N VAL A 71 4.77 -6.48 0.58
CA VAL A 71 4.32 -7.66 1.35
C VAL A 71 5.44 -8.67 1.55
N LEU A 72 6.21 -8.97 0.50
CA LEU A 72 7.31 -9.94 0.57
C LEU A 72 8.47 -9.43 1.44
N ALA A 73 8.80 -8.14 1.36
CA ALA A 73 9.82 -7.54 2.23
C ALA A 73 9.41 -7.57 3.70
N ALA A 74 8.13 -7.37 4.02
CA ALA A 74 7.62 -7.45 5.39
C ALA A 74 7.64 -8.88 5.97
N GLY A 75 7.55 -9.90 5.12
CA GLY A 75 7.61 -11.31 5.52
C GLY A 75 9.02 -11.92 5.59
N THR A 76 10.06 -11.20 5.15
CA THR A 76 11.43 -11.69 5.15
C THR A 76 12.22 -10.99 6.27
N PRO A 77 12.58 -11.67 7.37
CA PRO A 77 13.49 -11.08 8.34
C PRO A 77 14.87 -10.88 7.68
N SER A 78 15.43 -9.68 7.82
CA SER A 78 16.81 -9.39 7.43
C SER A 78 17.81 -9.91 8.46
#